data_AF-G4HMC7-F1
#
_entry.id   AF-G4HMC7-F1
#
_cell.length_a   1.000
_cell.length_b   1.000
_cell.length_c   1.000
_cell.angle_alpha   90.00
_cell.angle_beta   90.00
_cell.angle_gamma   90.00
#
_symmetry.space_group_name_H-M   'P 1'
#
loop_
_entity.id
_entity.type
_entity.pdbx_description
1 polymer ?
#
loop_
_entity_poly.entity_id
_entity_poly.type
_entity_poly.pdbx_seq_one_letter_code
_entity_poly.pdbx_strand_id
1 'polypeptide(L)'
;MVSSKESQSLEDRLIHLYKEVLREPKFENYEANAGEIDALFSQLQQRGNIQHDRGKLIEIKTLHEQIVSMILSEKEGLGEEFTKFNRKKNASSQYGKVSDYERMDAFFVDYKK
;
A
#
# COMPACT_ATOMS: atom_id res chain seq x y z
N MET A 1 -22.59 0.61 -41.41
CA MET A 1 -21.44 0.15 -40.59
C MET A 1 -21.84 0.33 -39.14
N VAL A 2 -22.33 -0.74 -38.52
CA VAL A 2 -22.85 -0.69 -37.14
C VAL A 2 -21.68 -0.93 -36.20
N SER A 3 -21.54 -0.01 -35.25
CA SER A 3 -20.60 -0.01 -34.13
C SER A 3 -20.63 -1.33 -33.38
N SER A 4 -19.59 -2.15 -33.52
CA SER A 4 -19.27 -3.20 -32.56
C SER A 4 -18.73 -2.51 -31.32
N LYS A 5 -19.62 -2.19 -30.37
CA LYS A 5 -19.23 -2.08 -28.97
C LYS A 5 -18.55 -3.39 -28.63
N GLU A 6 -17.23 -3.36 -28.49
CA GLU A 6 -16.47 -4.49 -28.00
C GLU A 6 -17.09 -4.89 -26.66
N SER A 7 -17.73 -6.06 -26.62
CA SER A 7 -18.04 -6.74 -25.37
C SER A 7 -16.70 -7.09 -24.74
N GLN A 8 -16.08 -6.14 -24.02
CA GLN A 8 -14.82 -6.36 -23.32
C GLN A 8 -14.96 -7.61 -22.47
N SER A 9 -14.04 -8.55 -22.65
CA SER A 9 -14.07 -9.78 -21.88
C SER A 9 -13.79 -9.46 -20.40
N LEU A 10 -14.26 -10.31 -19.48
CA LEU A 10 -14.01 -10.10 -18.05
C LEU A 10 -12.50 -10.04 -17.77
N GLU A 11 -11.71 -10.80 -18.53
CA GLU A 11 -10.26 -10.78 -18.49
C GLU A 11 -9.69 -9.42 -18.93
N ASP A 12 -10.19 -8.82 -20.02
CA ASP A 12 -9.75 -7.50 -20.49
C ASP A 12 -10.03 -6.40 -19.46
N ARG A 13 -11.21 -6.48 -18.83
CA ARG A 13 -11.62 -5.56 -17.76
C ARG A 13 -10.67 -5.67 -16.57
N LEU A 14 -10.33 -6.90 -16.16
CA LEU A 14 -9.44 -7.16 -15.05
C LEU A 14 -8.00 -6.70 -15.35
N ILE A 15 -7.50 -6.96 -16.56
CA ILE A 15 -6.20 -6.47 -17.03
C ILE A 15 -6.16 -4.94 -17.01
N HIS A 16 -7.22 -4.29 -17.46
CA HIS A 16 -7.31 -2.83 -17.45
C HIS A 16 -7.24 -2.26 -16.03
N LEU A 17 -8.02 -2.81 -15.09
CA LEU A 17 -7.98 -2.39 -13.69
C LEU A 17 -6.59 -2.57 -13.08
N TYR A 18 -5.93 -3.70 -13.35
CA TYR A 18 -4.57 -3.91 -12.86
C TYR A 18 -3.56 -2.95 -13.45
N LYS A 19 -3.68 -2.60 -14.74
CA LYS A 19 -2.82 -1.60 -15.37
C LYS A 19 -3.05 -0.20 -14.79
N GLU A 20 -4.30 0.15 -14.47
CA GLU A 20 -4.62 1.42 -13.81
C GLU A 20 -4.03 1.48 -12.39
N VAL A 21 -4.15 0.41 -11.59
CA VAL A 21 -3.53 0.33 -10.26
C VAL A 21 -2.01 0.45 -10.35
N LEU A 22 -1.38 -0.21 -11.33
CA LEU A 22 0.07 -0.15 -11.51
C LEU A 22 0.58 1.17 -12.09
N ARG A 23 -0.30 2.01 -12.66
CA ARG A 23 0.07 3.33 -13.19
C ARG A 23 0.49 4.29 -12.08
N GLU A 24 -0.20 4.22 -10.95
CA GLU A 24 0.21 4.89 -9.71
C GLU A 24 0.25 3.84 -8.59
N PRO A 25 1.41 3.19 -8.39
CA PRO A 25 1.56 2.02 -7.52
C PRO A 25 1.51 2.43 -6.05
N LYS A 26 0.29 2.53 -5.53
CA LYS A 26 -0.02 2.81 -4.13
C LYS A 26 -1.11 1.88 -3.65
N PHE A 27 -1.04 1.47 -2.39
CA PHE A 27 -2.05 0.61 -1.80
C PHE A 27 -3.45 1.21 -1.87
N GLU A 28 -3.64 2.52 -1.68
CA GLU A 28 -4.97 3.15 -1.70
C GLU A 28 -5.65 3.00 -3.07
N ASN A 29 -4.86 3.03 -4.15
CA ASN A 29 -5.38 2.83 -5.50
C ASN A 29 -5.83 1.39 -5.74
N TYR A 30 -5.13 0.41 -5.16
CA TYR A 30 -5.59 -0.98 -5.15
C TYR A 30 -6.88 -1.12 -4.32
N GLU A 31 -6.91 -0.55 -3.12
CA GLU A 31 -8.05 -0.62 -2.21
C GLU A 31 -9.34 -0.06 -2.85
N ALA A 32 -9.23 1.07 -3.57
CA ALA A 32 -10.36 1.68 -4.28
C ALA A 32 -10.97 0.76 -5.37
N ASN A 33 -10.16 -0.13 -5.96
CA ASN A 33 -10.58 -1.03 -7.04
C ASN A 33 -10.77 -2.49 -6.59
N ALA A 34 -10.40 -2.84 -5.36
CA ALA A 34 -10.38 -4.21 -4.85
C ALA A 34 -11.74 -4.90 -4.96
N GLY A 35 -12.83 -4.19 -4.65
CA GLY A 35 -14.18 -4.74 -4.75
C GLY A 35 -14.58 -5.10 -6.19
N GLU A 36 -14.19 -4.32 -7.19
CA GLU A 36 -14.46 -4.64 -8.60
C GLU A 36 -13.58 -5.80 -9.07
N ILE A 37 -12.30 -5.82 -8.66
CA ILE A 37 -11.36 -6.91 -8.95
C ILE A 37 -11.89 -8.24 -8.39
N ASP A 38 -12.31 -8.28 -7.12
CA ASP A 38 -12.84 -9.49 -6.47
C ASP A 38 -14.15 -9.98 -7.12
N ALA A 39 -15.02 -9.04 -7.50
CA ALA A 39 -16.25 -9.36 -8.22
C ALA A 39 -15.96 -9.97 -9.60
N LEU A 40 -14.97 -9.44 -10.32
CA LEU A 40 -14.56 -9.95 -11.63
C LEU A 40 -13.89 -11.33 -11.51
N PHE A 41 -13.05 -11.55 -10.50
CA PHE A 41 -12.48 -12.88 -10.21
C PHE A 41 -13.57 -13.91 -9.90
N SER A 42 -14.54 -13.54 -9.08
CA SER A 42 -15.67 -14.41 -8.73
C SER A 42 -16.46 -14.80 -9.99
N GLN A 43 -16.72 -13.85 -10.88
CA GLN A 43 -17.41 -14.09 -12.15
C GLN A 43 -16.58 -14.96 -13.10
N LEU A 44 -15.26 -14.76 -13.18
CA LEU A 44 -14.35 -15.62 -13.95
C LEU A 44 -14.37 -17.05 -13.41
N GLN A 45 -14.31 -17.22 -12.09
CA GLN A 45 -14.34 -18.54 -11.45
C GLN A 45 -15.66 -19.29 -11.72
N GLN A 46 -16.79 -18.58 -11.73
CA GLN A 46 -18.11 -19.15 -12.03
C GLN A 46 -18.25 -19.58 -13.51
N ARG A 47 -17.55 -18.94 -14.44
CA ARG A 47 -17.55 -19.32 -15.87
C ARG A 47 -16.85 -20.64 -16.16
N GLY A 48 -15.99 -21.12 -15.26
CA GLY A 48 -15.26 -22.37 -15.42
C GLY A 48 -14.36 -22.41 -16.66
N ASN A 49 -13.78 -23.57 -16.96
CA ASN A 49 -12.72 -23.73 -17.97
C ASN A 49 -13.15 -23.61 -19.45
N ILE A 50 -14.35 -23.10 -19.73
CA ILE A 50 -15.02 -23.36 -21.01
C ILE A 50 -14.60 -22.36 -22.11
N GLN A 51 -14.17 -21.13 -21.77
CA GLN A 51 -13.82 -20.10 -22.78
C GLN A 51 -12.78 -19.06 -22.33
N HIS A 52 -11.88 -19.38 -21.39
CA HIS A 52 -10.84 -18.41 -21.02
C HIS A 52 -9.68 -18.40 -22.02
N ASP A 53 -9.26 -17.20 -22.41
CA ASP A 53 -8.02 -17.01 -23.14
C ASP A 53 -6.83 -17.22 -22.17
N ARG A 54 -6.08 -18.31 -22.38
CA ARG A 54 -4.91 -18.65 -21.57
C ARG A 54 -3.87 -17.53 -21.56
N GLY A 55 -3.70 -16.80 -22.67
CA GLY A 55 -2.77 -15.68 -22.74
C GLY A 55 -3.14 -14.58 -21.75
N LYS A 56 -4.43 -14.22 -21.72
CA LYS A 56 -4.94 -13.21 -20.79
C LYS A 56 -4.88 -13.67 -19.34
N LEU A 57 -5.16 -14.94 -19.05
CA LEU A 57 -5.01 -15.47 -17.69
C LEU A 57 -3.57 -15.42 -17.19
N ILE A 58 -2.59 -15.68 -18.06
CA ILE A 58 -1.17 -15.54 -17.72
C ILE A 58 -0.85 -14.06 -17.44
N GLU A 59 -1.31 -13.14 -18.29
CA GLU A 59 -1.12 -11.70 -18.08
C GLU A 59 -1.73 -11.23 -16.75
N ILE A 60 -2.97 -11.63 -16.46
CA ILE A 60 -3.68 -11.37 -15.19
C ILE A 60 -2.85 -11.85 -14.01
N LYS A 61 -2.29 -13.06 -14.08
CA LYS A 61 -1.46 -13.62 -13.03
C LYS A 61 -0.19 -12.78 -12.82
N THR A 62 0.51 -12.42 -13.90
CA THR A 62 1.72 -11.59 -13.82
C THR A 62 1.43 -10.21 -13.22
N LEU A 63 0.35 -9.57 -13.65
CA LEU A 63 -0.06 -8.26 -13.11
C LEU A 63 -0.44 -8.37 -11.63
N HIS A 64 -1.12 -9.44 -11.23
CA HIS A 64 -1.44 -9.69 -9.83
C HIS A 64 -0.18 -9.86 -8.98
N GLU A 65 0.80 -10.64 -9.44
CA GLU A 65 2.09 -10.80 -8.75
C GLU A 65 2.84 -9.46 -8.60
N GLN A 66 2.79 -8.59 -9.61
CA GLN A 66 3.37 -7.25 -9.53
C GLN A 66 2.69 -6.37 -8.48
N ILE A 67 1.37 -6.39 -8.40
CA ILE A 67 0.61 -5.65 -7.38
C ILE A 67 0.93 -6.18 -5.99
N VAL A 68 0.99 -7.49 -5.80
CA VAL A 68 1.37 -8.09 -4.51
C VAL A 68 2.77 -7.64 -4.11
N SER A 69 3.73 -7.67 -5.04
CA SER A 69 5.10 -7.18 -4.79
C SER A 69 5.13 -5.70 -4.39
N MET A 70 4.35 -4.86 -5.07
CA MET A 70 4.20 -3.44 -4.75
C MET A 70 3.68 -3.23 -3.33
N ILE A 71 2.59 -3.92 -2.95
CA ILE A 71 1.98 -3.81 -1.62
C ILE A 71 2.96 -4.27 -0.53
N LEU A 72 3.71 -5.36 -0.78
CA LEU A 72 4.71 -5.84 0.16
C LEU A 72 5.85 -4.84 0.36
N SER A 73 6.33 -4.23 -0.73
CA SER A 73 7.38 -3.20 -0.67
C SER A 73 6.92 -1.96 0.09
N GLU A 74 5.67 -1.51 -0.14
CA GLU A 74 5.09 -0.38 0.59
C GLU A 74 4.96 -0.67 2.09
N LYS A 75 4.50 -1.87 2.44
CA LYS A 75 4.42 -2.34 3.83
C LYS A 75 5.79 -2.34 4.51
N GLU A 76 6.84 -2.81 3.82
CA GLU A 76 8.21 -2.80 4.35
C GLU A 76 8.69 -1.36 4.60
N GLY A 77 8.47 -0.46 3.65
CA GLY A 77 8.79 0.96 3.79
C GLY A 77 8.12 1.61 5.01
N LEU A 78 6.82 1.38 5.19
CA LEU A 78 6.08 1.87 6.37
C LEU A 78 6.62 1.28 7.68
N GLY A 79 7.03 0.01 7.68
CA GLY A 79 7.64 -0.63 8.85
C GLY A 79 8.99 0.01 9.23
N GLU A 80 9.81 0.37 8.24
CA GLU A 80 11.05 1.09 8.48
C GLU A 80 10.80 2.50 9.02
N GLU A 81 9.84 3.24 8.45
CA GLU A 81 9.46 4.57 8.91
C GLU A 81 8.95 4.54 10.34
N PHE A 82 8.10 3.58 10.69
CA PHE A 82 7.63 3.39 12.06
C PHE A 82 8.78 3.13 13.04
N THR A 83 9.75 2.31 12.62
CA THR A 83 10.95 2.03 13.43
C THR A 83 11.80 3.28 13.63
N LYS A 84 12.03 4.07 12.56
CA LYS A 84 12.76 5.34 12.62
C LYS A 84 12.03 6.35 13.50
N PHE A 85 10.71 6.45 13.39
CA PHE A 85 9.88 7.31 14.22
C PHE A 85 10.00 6.95 15.71
N ASN A 86 9.90 5.67 16.06
CA ASN A 86 10.05 5.21 17.45
C ASN A 86 11.45 5.48 18.00
N ARG A 87 12.51 5.28 17.20
CA ARG A 87 13.88 5.65 17.61
C ARG A 87 13.99 7.16 17.88
N LYS A 88 13.44 8.00 17.00
CA LYS A 88 13.44 9.47 17.17
C LYS A 88 12.64 9.89 18.41
N LYS A 89 11.47 9.30 18.65
CA LYS A 89 10.65 9.52 19.84
C LYS A 89 11.43 9.15 21.11
N ASN A 90 12.05 7.98 21.14
CA ASN A 90 12.85 7.54 22.29
C ASN A 90 14.04 8.47 22.54
N ALA A 91 14.77 8.87 21.51
CA ALA A 91 15.86 9.83 21.64
C ALA A 91 15.36 11.18 22.17
N SER A 92 14.27 11.73 21.61
CA SER A 92 13.68 12.99 22.10
C SER A 92 13.22 12.92 23.56
N SER A 93 12.72 11.77 24.00
CA SER A 93 12.34 11.54 25.40
C SER A 93 13.53 11.44 26.35
N GLN A 94 14.69 10.98 25.87
CA GLN A 94 15.93 10.95 26.64
C GLN A 94 16.51 12.37 26.81
N TYR A 95 16.53 13.19 25.76
CA TYR A 95 16.99 14.59 25.87
C TYR A 95 16.02 15.48 26.67
N GLY A 96 14.71 15.24 26.61
CA GLY A 96 13.73 15.93 27.46
C GLY A 96 13.93 15.65 28.95
N LYS A 97 14.29 14.42 29.32
CA LYS A 97 14.55 14.04 30.72
C LYS A 97 15.87 14.59 31.27
N VAL A 98 16.90 14.71 30.43
CA VAL A 98 18.19 15.31 30.84
C VAL A 98 18.05 16.82 31.06
N SER A 99 17.30 17.51 30.20
CA SER A 99 17.04 18.96 30.35
C SER A 99 16.11 19.32 31.51
N ASP A 100 15.18 18.44 31.89
CA ASP A 100 14.39 18.61 33.12
C ASP A 100 15.22 18.36 34.40
N TYR A 101 16.20 17.45 34.36
CA TYR A 101 17.12 17.25 35.49
C TYR A 101 18.07 18.45 35.68
N GLU A 102 18.62 19.00 34.60
CA GLU A 102 19.51 20.18 34.66
C GLU A 102 18.78 21.48 35.04
N ARG A 103 17.46 21.59 34.79
CA ARG A 103 16.65 22.76 35.23
C ARG A 103 16.27 22.74 36.70
N MET A 104 16.32 21.59 37.37
CA MET A 104 15.92 21.46 38.78
C MET A 104 17.03 21.85 39.77
N ASP A 105 18.30 21.86 39.35
CA ASP A 105 19.45 22.22 40.20
C ASP A 105 19.94 23.68 40.03
N ALA A 106 19.31 24.48 39.16
CA ALA A 106 19.74 25.85 38.87
C ALA A 106 18.90 26.96 39.56
N PHE A 107 18.18 26.63 40.62
CA PHE A 107 17.49 27.61 41.45
C PHE A 107 17.94 27.47 42.91
N PHE A 108 18.35 28.60 43.50
CA PHE A 108 18.77 28.81 44.89
C PHE A 108 20.24 28.51 45.24
N VAL A 109 21.13 29.40 44.80
CA VAL A 109 22.24 29.82 45.66
C VAL A 109 22.36 31.35 45.61
N ASP A 110 21.40 32.04 46.24
CA ASP A 110 21.57 33.43 46.69
C ASP A 110 22.14 33.38 48.10
N TYR A 111 23.47 33.26 48.24
CA TYR A 111 24.11 33.54 49.52
C TYR A 111 24.20 35.06 49.67
N LYS A 112 23.25 35.61 50.44
CA LYS A 112 23.30 36.98 50.94
C LYS A 112 24.49 37.16 51.90
N LYS A 113 25.33 38.13 51.53
CA LYS A 113 26.20 39.03 52.31
C LYS A 113 27.26 38.45 53.26
#